data_AF-A0A346C8T0-F1
#
_entry.id   AF-A0A346C8T0-F1
#
_cell.length_a   1.000
_cell.length_b   1.000
_cell.length_c   1.000
_cell.angle_alpha   90.00
_cell.angle_beta   90.00
_cell.angle_gamma   90.00
#
_symmetry.space_group_name_H-M   'P 1'
#
loop_
_entity.id
_entity.type
_entity.pdbx_description
1 polymer ?
#
loop_
_entity_poly.entity_id
_entity_poly.type
_entity_poly.pdbx_seq_one_letter_code
_entity_poly.pdbx_strand_id
1 'polypeptide(L)'
;MDTGTEIGWEPHEVALLGGGPRAAVTVAVVALHLLGAVETGPGRTLCAMGPEPEGLGPFEGTVLDCLCEPLTARELVRHADVRLALALTRIPLAEDGLLTHPWLRPTRGARRRLAFWRERHPLPAVRHGLTDEDTLLAVALHGDAALRLLLPRFALRTGLMDPGAPADGVRFSLGRGRFLRWRDEYEDSVSGDWGGMGHGDHSGGCGSGGGGGSD
;
A
#
# COMPACT_ATOMS: atom_id res chain seq x y z
N MET A 1 -1.03 15.38 22.92
CA MET A 1 -1.63 14.35 23.79
C MET A 1 -1.93 13.25 22.83
N ASP A 2 -0.95 12.37 22.74
CA ASP A 2 -0.66 11.64 21.51
C ASP A 2 -1.46 10.34 21.60
N THR A 3 -2.62 10.31 20.95
CA THR A 3 -3.62 9.25 21.12
C THR A 3 -3.10 7.89 20.64
N GLY A 4 -2.07 7.85 19.79
CA GLY A 4 -1.33 6.63 19.43
C GLY A 4 -0.51 6.06 20.59
N THR A 5 0.11 6.93 21.40
CA THR A 5 0.88 6.48 22.58
C THR A 5 -0.01 5.94 23.69
N GLU A 6 -1.27 6.41 23.81
CA GLU A 6 -2.23 5.87 24.80
C GLU A 6 -2.61 4.41 24.53
N ILE A 7 -2.58 3.99 23.26
CA ILE A 7 -2.93 2.63 22.83
C ILE A 7 -1.75 1.67 23.05
N GLY A 8 -0.53 2.23 23.04
CA GLY A 8 0.74 1.50 23.14
C GLY A 8 1.11 0.76 21.86
N TRP A 9 0.49 1.11 20.73
CA TRP A 9 0.76 0.53 19.40
C TRP A 9 0.75 1.63 18.35
N GLU A 10 1.62 1.47 17.34
CA GLU A 10 1.66 2.41 16.22
C GLU A 10 0.38 2.29 15.37
N PRO A 11 -0.10 3.38 14.74
CA PRO A 11 -1.33 3.35 13.94
C PRO A 11 -1.32 2.27 12.84
N HIS A 12 -0.19 2.02 12.19
CA HIS A 12 -0.08 0.97 11.17
C HIS A 12 -0.17 -0.44 11.75
N GLU A 13 0.26 -0.66 13.00
CA GLU A 13 0.12 -1.94 13.73
C GLU A 13 -1.33 -2.20 14.13
N VAL A 14 -2.03 -1.16 14.62
CA VAL A 14 -3.48 -1.21 14.89
C VAL A 14 -4.22 -1.63 13.63
N ALA A 15 -3.89 -1.01 12.50
CA ALA A 15 -4.46 -1.35 11.20
C ALA A 15 -4.11 -2.77 10.76
N LEU A 16 -2.85 -3.22 10.95
CA LEU A 16 -2.41 -4.58 10.67
C LEU A 16 -3.24 -5.62 11.42
N LEU A 17 -3.51 -5.38 12.70
CA LEU A 17 -4.34 -6.24 13.54
C LEU A 17 -5.83 -6.17 13.16
N GLY A 18 -6.32 -5.01 12.72
CA GLY A 18 -7.72 -4.80 12.37
C GLY A 18 -8.12 -5.28 10.98
N GLY A 19 -7.23 -5.15 10.00
CA GLY A 19 -7.52 -5.35 8.57
C GLY A 19 -6.37 -5.97 7.76
N GLY A 20 -5.27 -6.37 8.40
CA GLY A 20 -4.16 -7.07 7.77
C GLY A 20 -3.17 -6.16 7.01
N PRO A 21 -2.28 -6.74 6.19
CA PRO A 21 -1.22 -6.03 5.44
C PRO A 21 -1.69 -4.76 4.73
N ARG A 22 -2.87 -4.89 4.11
CA ARG A 22 -3.44 -3.86 3.28
C ARG A 22 -3.89 -2.65 4.09
N ALA A 23 -4.37 -2.89 5.30
CA ALA A 23 -4.74 -1.85 6.24
C ALA A 23 -3.52 -1.09 6.73
N ALA A 24 -2.46 -1.81 7.12
CA ALA A 24 -1.19 -1.22 7.54
C ALA A 24 -0.58 -0.32 6.46
N VAL A 25 -0.50 -0.81 5.22
CA VAL A 25 0.00 0.00 4.08
C VAL A 25 -0.89 1.21 3.83
N THR A 26 -2.21 1.07 3.94
CA THR A 26 -3.13 2.21 3.76
C THR A 26 -2.88 3.29 4.81
N VAL A 27 -2.68 2.91 6.08
CA VAL A 27 -2.38 3.86 7.16
C VAL A 27 -1.00 4.51 6.97
N ALA A 28 0.02 3.74 6.59
CA ALA A 28 1.35 4.31 6.31
C ALA A 28 1.30 5.33 5.17
N VAL A 29 0.58 5.03 4.08
CA VAL A 29 0.40 5.97 2.96
C VAL A 29 -0.35 7.24 3.40
N VAL A 30 -1.36 7.09 4.29
CA VAL A 30 -2.04 8.26 4.86
C VAL A 30 -1.10 9.08 5.75
N ALA A 31 -0.24 8.44 6.54
CA ALA A 31 0.74 9.14 7.38
C ALA A 31 1.69 9.97 6.52
N LEU A 32 2.25 9.36 5.48
CA LEU A 32 3.10 10.06 4.52
C LEU A 32 2.36 11.19 3.80
N HIS A 33 1.08 11.02 3.48
CA HIS A 33 0.28 12.08 2.87
C HIS A 33 0.06 13.28 3.81
N LEU A 34 -0.24 13.03 5.09
CA LEU A 34 -0.42 14.08 6.09
C LEU A 34 0.89 14.84 6.35
N LEU A 35 2.03 14.15 6.28
CA LEU A 35 3.37 14.75 6.32
C LEU A 35 3.75 15.49 5.02
N GLY A 36 2.93 15.42 3.97
CA GLY A 36 3.22 16.04 2.67
C GLY A 36 4.28 15.32 1.84
N ALA A 37 4.67 14.10 2.24
CA ALA A 37 5.71 13.31 1.59
C ALA A 37 5.22 12.47 0.41
N VAL A 38 3.90 12.36 0.21
CA VAL A 38 3.30 11.58 -0.88
C VAL A 38 2.13 12.32 -1.51
N GLU A 39 2.11 12.28 -2.84
CA GLU A 39 1.03 12.82 -3.67
C GLU A 39 0.45 11.78 -4.63
N THR A 40 -0.64 12.18 -5.32
CA THR A 40 -1.34 11.34 -6.28
C THR A 40 -0.76 11.53 -7.68
N GLY A 41 -0.20 10.49 -8.25
CA GLY A 41 0.26 10.47 -9.64
C GLY A 41 -0.85 10.15 -10.65
N PRO A 42 -0.53 10.14 -11.96
CA PRO A 42 -1.45 9.72 -13.01
C PRO A 42 -1.95 8.28 -12.81
N GLY A 43 -3.16 7.96 -13.29
CA GLY A 43 -3.63 6.57 -13.29
C GLY A 43 -3.91 5.95 -11.90
N ARG A 44 -4.09 6.78 -10.86
CA ARG A 44 -4.29 6.37 -9.45
C ARG A 44 -3.04 5.77 -8.80
N THR A 45 -1.87 6.24 -9.19
CA THR A 45 -0.61 5.93 -8.50
C THR A 45 -0.37 6.88 -7.34
N LEU A 46 0.53 6.44 -6.47
CA LEU A 46 1.14 7.18 -5.37
C LEU A 46 2.59 7.44 -5.77
N CYS A 47 3.08 8.64 -5.49
CA CYS A 47 4.47 9.00 -5.72
C CYS A 47 5.00 9.76 -4.50
N ALA A 48 6.25 9.52 -4.14
CA ALA A 48 6.98 10.33 -3.18
C ALA A 48 7.08 11.78 -3.70
N MET A 49 6.97 12.73 -2.78
CA MET A 49 7.08 14.15 -3.05
C MET A 49 7.96 14.82 -2.01
N GLY A 50 8.83 15.72 -2.48
CA GLY A 50 9.66 16.52 -1.60
C GLY A 50 10.76 15.71 -0.91
N PRO A 51 11.49 16.32 0.02
CA PRO A 51 12.48 15.62 0.83
C PRO A 51 11.80 14.66 1.80
N GLU A 52 12.51 13.58 2.16
CA GLU A 52 12.06 12.65 3.19
C GLU A 52 11.80 13.39 4.51
N PRO A 53 10.60 13.25 5.11
CA PRO A 53 10.30 13.89 6.37
C PRO A 53 11.13 13.25 7.51
N GLU A 54 11.56 14.07 8.46
CA GLU A 54 12.27 13.59 9.63
C GLU A 54 11.34 12.79 10.56
N GLY A 55 11.89 11.77 11.23
CA GLY A 55 11.16 11.02 12.26
C GLY A 55 10.25 9.91 11.74
N LEU A 56 10.41 9.48 10.49
CA LEU A 56 9.68 8.32 9.97
C LEU A 56 10.07 7.03 10.72
N GLY A 57 9.06 6.22 11.02
CA GLY A 57 9.26 4.86 11.46
C GLY A 57 9.87 3.99 10.34
N PRO A 58 10.51 2.86 10.67
CA PRO A 58 11.14 1.98 9.68
C PRO A 58 10.17 1.49 8.59
N PHE A 59 8.89 1.28 8.95
CA PHE A 59 7.88 0.81 8.02
C PHE A 59 7.46 1.91 7.04
N GLU A 60 7.21 3.13 7.53
CA GLU A 60 6.86 4.30 6.73
C GLU A 60 8.00 4.69 5.79
N GLY A 61 9.26 4.66 6.25
CA GLY A 61 10.44 4.90 5.42
C GLY A 61 10.53 3.91 4.26
N THR A 62 10.36 2.62 4.52
CA THR A 62 10.35 1.58 3.46
C THR A 62 9.23 1.83 2.42
N VAL A 63 8.05 2.25 2.89
CA VAL A 63 6.94 2.59 1.99
C VAL A 63 7.27 3.81 1.14
N LEU A 64 7.88 4.84 1.73
CA LEU A 64 8.30 6.03 1.01
C LEU A 64 9.37 5.72 -0.05
N ASP A 65 10.37 4.91 0.29
CA ASP A 65 11.42 4.46 -0.63
C ASP A 65 10.82 3.77 -1.86
N CYS A 66 9.84 2.88 -1.66
CA CYS A 66 9.14 2.21 -2.75
C CYS A 66 8.35 3.19 -3.65
N LEU A 67 7.93 4.33 -3.11
CA LEU A 67 7.17 5.36 -3.82
C LEU A 67 8.04 6.37 -4.56
N CYS A 68 9.38 6.22 -4.55
CA CYS A 68 10.26 6.94 -5.48
C CYS A 68 9.88 6.62 -6.94
N GLU A 69 9.34 5.43 -7.19
CA GLU A 69 8.65 5.08 -8.42
C GLU A 69 7.12 5.16 -8.26
N PRO A 70 6.37 5.62 -9.27
CA PRO A 70 4.92 5.65 -9.20
C PRO A 70 4.31 4.25 -9.05
N LEU A 71 3.68 3.96 -7.91
CA LEU A 71 3.03 2.67 -7.64
C LEU A 71 1.55 2.85 -7.30
N THR A 72 0.70 1.93 -7.77
CA THR A 72 -0.65 1.83 -7.22
C THR A 72 -0.60 1.26 -5.81
N ALA A 73 -1.59 1.59 -4.97
CA ALA A 73 -1.68 1.01 -3.64
C ALA A 73 -1.74 -0.53 -3.64
N ARG A 74 -2.18 -1.17 -4.73
CA ARG A 74 -2.18 -2.64 -4.86
C ARG A 74 -0.80 -3.22 -5.13
N GLU A 75 -0.02 -2.55 -5.97
CA GLU A 75 1.37 -2.93 -6.25
C GLU A 75 2.20 -2.74 -5.00
N LEU A 76 2.02 -1.62 -4.29
CA LEU A 76 2.70 -1.34 -3.04
C LEU A 76 2.49 -2.46 -2.00
N VAL A 77 1.25 -2.93 -1.81
CA VAL A 77 0.96 -4.07 -0.89
C VAL A 77 1.64 -5.38 -1.32
N ARG A 78 1.96 -5.54 -2.62
CA ARG A 78 2.60 -6.73 -3.17
C ARG A 78 4.11 -6.58 -3.29
N HIS A 79 4.65 -5.37 -3.15
CA HIS A 79 6.07 -5.07 -3.25
C HIS A 79 6.88 -5.90 -2.26
N ALA A 80 8.03 -6.42 -2.69
CA ALA A 80 8.82 -7.34 -1.88
C ALA A 80 9.28 -6.70 -0.56
N ASP A 81 9.77 -5.46 -0.64
CA ASP A 81 10.30 -4.74 0.52
C ASP A 81 9.20 -4.36 1.51
N VAL A 82 8.03 -3.94 1.02
CA VAL A 82 6.86 -3.68 1.87
C VAL A 82 6.40 -4.96 2.58
N ARG A 83 6.42 -6.11 1.88
CA ARG A 83 6.07 -7.40 2.48
C ARG A 83 7.08 -7.85 3.52
N LEU A 84 8.37 -7.58 3.29
CA LEU A 84 9.43 -7.85 4.26
C LEU A 84 9.26 -6.95 5.50
N ALA A 85 9.08 -5.65 5.31
CA ALA A 85 8.87 -4.70 6.40
C ALA A 85 7.64 -5.08 7.23
N LEU A 86 6.52 -5.46 6.59
CA LEU A 86 5.35 -6.02 7.29
C LEU A 86 5.64 -7.31 8.05
N ALA A 87 6.52 -8.17 7.54
CA ALA A 87 6.92 -9.38 8.26
C ALA A 87 7.72 -9.02 9.52
N LEU A 88 8.60 -8.03 9.44
CA LEU A 88 9.36 -7.51 10.58
C LEU A 88 8.43 -6.86 11.63
N THR A 89 7.48 -6.01 11.21
CA THR A 89 6.47 -5.41 12.10
C THR A 89 5.63 -6.46 12.84
N ARG A 90 5.43 -7.65 12.27
CA ARG A 90 4.68 -8.73 12.93
C ARG A 90 5.43 -9.41 14.05
N ILE A 91 6.76 -9.32 14.11
CA ILE A 91 7.58 -9.99 15.12
C ILE A 91 7.18 -9.51 16.53
N PRO A 92 7.27 -8.21 16.88
CA PRO A 92 6.91 -7.75 18.22
C PRO A 92 5.44 -8.04 18.56
N LEU A 93 4.52 -7.88 17.60
CA LEU A 93 3.11 -8.22 17.80
C LEU A 93 2.87 -9.71 18.07
N ALA A 94 3.68 -10.60 17.51
CA ALA A 94 3.62 -12.02 17.76
C ALA A 94 4.22 -12.36 19.14
N GLU A 95 5.33 -11.72 19.51
CA GLU A 95 5.97 -11.84 20.83
C GLU A 95 5.00 -11.40 21.95
N ASP A 96 4.21 -10.36 21.70
CA ASP A 96 3.14 -9.88 22.60
C ASP A 96 1.89 -10.78 22.64
N GLY A 97 1.87 -11.88 21.88
CA GLY A 97 0.72 -12.78 21.82
C GLY A 97 -0.51 -12.20 21.11
N LEU A 98 -0.33 -11.19 20.25
CA LEU A 98 -1.40 -10.56 19.49
C LEU A 98 -1.65 -11.27 18.16
N LEU A 99 -0.70 -12.08 17.68
CA LEU A 99 -0.79 -12.88 16.47
C LEU A 99 -0.72 -14.39 16.77
N THR A 100 -1.53 -15.17 16.07
CA THR A 100 -1.62 -16.64 16.20
C THR A 100 -0.74 -17.31 15.14
N HIS A 101 0.18 -18.18 15.54
CA HIS A 101 1.00 -19.00 14.63
C HIS A 101 0.20 -20.20 14.07
N PRO A 102 0.48 -20.71 12.85
CA PRO A 102 1.41 -20.20 11.82
C PRO A 102 0.82 -19.11 10.90
N TRP A 103 -0.50 -18.91 10.96
CA TRP A 103 -1.21 -18.07 10.00
C TRP A 103 -1.12 -16.56 10.29
N LEU A 104 -0.44 -16.17 11.37
CA LEU A 104 -0.26 -14.80 11.87
C LEU A 104 -1.58 -14.01 11.88
N ARG A 105 -2.65 -14.66 12.34
CA ARG A 105 -3.98 -14.04 12.46
C ARG A 105 -4.12 -13.38 13.84
N PRO A 106 -4.80 -12.23 13.94
CA PRO A 106 -5.06 -11.59 15.22
C PRO A 106 -5.70 -12.56 16.22
N THR A 107 -5.21 -12.60 17.45
CA THR A 107 -5.79 -13.42 18.53
C THR A 107 -7.15 -12.87 18.97
N ARG A 108 -7.89 -13.64 19.77
CA ARG A 108 -9.13 -13.13 20.39
C ARG A 108 -8.85 -11.96 21.33
N GLY A 109 -7.68 -11.96 22.01
CA GLY A 109 -7.22 -10.85 22.86
C GLY A 109 -7.00 -9.57 22.05
N ALA A 110 -6.24 -9.67 20.95
CA ALA A 110 -6.04 -8.55 20.03
C ALA A 110 -7.36 -7.96 19.52
N ARG A 111 -8.30 -8.82 19.08
CA ARG A 111 -9.63 -8.37 18.64
C ARG A 111 -10.43 -7.67 19.74
N ARG A 112 -10.39 -8.16 20.98
CA ARG A 112 -11.05 -7.51 22.12
C ARG A 112 -10.44 -6.15 22.43
N ARG A 113 -9.11 -6.04 22.39
CA ARG A 113 -8.41 -4.77 22.61
C ARG A 113 -8.71 -3.76 21.51
N LEU A 114 -8.77 -4.18 20.24
CA LEU A 114 -9.27 -3.32 19.16
C LEU A 114 -10.71 -2.88 19.36
N ALA A 115 -11.60 -3.79 19.78
CA ALA A 115 -13.00 -3.44 20.04
C ALA A 115 -13.12 -2.40 21.16
N PHE A 116 -12.35 -2.56 22.24
CA PHE A 116 -12.27 -1.60 23.33
C PHE A 116 -11.83 -0.21 22.84
N TRP A 117 -10.78 -0.13 22.02
CA TRP A 117 -10.32 1.16 21.49
C TRP A 117 -11.29 1.77 20.48
N ARG A 118 -12.00 0.97 19.68
CA ARG A 118 -13.06 1.49 18.79
C ARG A 118 -14.23 2.09 19.55
N GLU A 119 -14.57 1.55 20.72
CA GLU A 119 -15.63 2.09 21.57
C GLU A 119 -15.19 3.42 22.21
N ARG A 120 -13.92 3.53 22.58
CA ARG A 120 -13.35 4.75 23.18
C ARG A 120 -13.04 5.85 22.17
N HIS A 121 -12.71 5.48 20.94
CA HIS A 121 -12.46 6.39 19.81
C HIS A 121 -13.47 6.10 18.70
N PRO A 122 -14.73 6.54 18.86
CA PRO A 122 -15.76 6.36 17.84
C PRO A 122 -15.38 7.09 16.54
N LEU A 123 -15.98 6.67 15.42
CA LEU A 123 -15.78 7.36 14.16
C LEU A 123 -16.15 8.85 14.33
N PRO A 124 -15.28 9.80 13.93
CA PRO A 124 -15.58 11.22 14.05
C PRO A 124 -16.88 11.57 13.33
N ALA A 125 -17.70 12.45 13.91
CA ALA A 125 -18.92 12.93 13.26
C ALA A 125 -18.64 14.05 12.24
N VAL A 126 -17.49 14.72 12.38
CA VAL A 126 -17.11 15.91 11.60
C VAL A 126 -15.66 15.80 11.17
N ARG A 127 -15.36 16.40 10.01
CA ARG A 127 -14.04 16.33 9.36
C ARG A 127 -13.02 17.36 9.86
N HIS A 128 -13.44 18.42 10.54
CA HIS A 128 -12.57 19.55 10.89
C HIS A 128 -12.11 19.48 12.34
N GLY A 129 -10.93 20.00 12.62
CA GLY A 129 -10.38 20.14 13.98
C GLY A 129 -9.73 18.88 14.55
N LEU A 130 -9.53 17.85 13.71
CA LEU A 130 -8.74 16.68 14.07
C LEU A 130 -7.27 16.95 13.84
N THR A 131 -6.43 16.42 14.73
CA THR A 131 -4.99 16.36 14.50
C THR A 131 -4.67 15.29 13.45
N ASP A 132 -3.48 15.34 12.87
CA ASP A 132 -3.02 14.32 11.92
C ASP A 132 -2.95 12.94 12.59
N GLU A 133 -2.55 12.88 13.85
CA GLU A 133 -2.51 11.65 14.65
C GLU A 133 -3.92 11.09 14.90
N ASP A 134 -4.89 11.93 15.28
CA ASP A 134 -6.27 11.48 15.46
C ASP A 134 -6.89 11.01 14.14
N THR A 135 -6.51 11.64 13.03
CA THR A 135 -6.90 11.23 11.68
C THR A 135 -6.34 9.85 11.37
N LEU A 136 -5.05 9.61 11.64
CA LEU A 136 -4.40 8.31 11.45
C LEU A 136 -5.03 7.23 12.31
N LEU A 137 -5.28 7.53 13.58
CA LEU A 137 -5.90 6.59 14.50
C LEU A 137 -7.33 6.24 14.06
N ALA A 138 -8.11 7.23 13.63
CA ALA A 138 -9.45 6.99 13.10
C ALA A 138 -9.42 6.08 11.86
N VAL A 139 -8.46 6.29 10.95
CA VAL A 139 -8.26 5.43 9.76
C VAL A 139 -7.81 4.02 10.17
N ALA A 140 -6.91 3.88 11.14
CA ALA A 140 -6.45 2.59 11.61
C ALA A 140 -7.58 1.76 12.26
N LEU A 141 -8.44 2.42 13.04
CA LEU A 141 -9.53 1.75 13.75
C LEU A 141 -10.72 1.44 12.84
N HIS A 142 -11.08 2.36 11.92
CA HIS A 142 -12.35 2.33 11.17
C HIS A 142 -12.19 2.16 9.65
N GLY A 143 -10.98 2.26 9.11
CA GLY A 143 -10.65 1.98 7.71
C GLY A 143 -11.38 2.86 6.71
N ASP A 144 -12.03 2.24 5.72
CA ASP A 144 -12.73 2.89 4.61
C ASP A 144 -13.74 3.94 5.07
N ALA A 145 -14.40 3.74 6.22
CA ALA A 145 -15.37 4.70 6.75
C ALA A 145 -14.70 6.02 7.14
N ALA A 146 -13.53 5.96 7.79
CA ALA A 146 -12.75 7.13 8.13
C ALA A 146 -12.11 7.76 6.89
N LEU A 147 -11.59 6.97 5.94
CA LEU A 147 -11.05 7.49 4.67
C LEU A 147 -12.09 8.28 3.88
N ARG A 148 -13.32 7.76 3.78
CA ARG A 148 -14.43 8.42 3.09
C ARG A 148 -14.82 9.74 3.73
N LEU A 149 -14.74 9.82 5.06
CA LEU A 149 -15.13 11.01 5.80
C LEU A 149 -14.03 12.08 5.82
N LEU A 150 -12.79 11.68 6.13
CA LEU A 150 -11.68 12.57 6.45
C LEU A 150 -10.84 12.91 5.23
N LEU A 151 -10.59 11.94 4.35
CA LEU A 151 -9.67 12.06 3.21
C LEU A 151 -10.31 11.61 1.88
N PRO A 152 -11.54 12.06 1.54
CA PRO A 152 -12.30 11.52 0.41
C PRO A 152 -11.59 11.69 -0.94
N ARG A 153 -11.01 12.88 -1.18
CA ARG A 153 -10.35 13.19 -2.45
C ARG A 153 -9.08 12.36 -2.63
N PHE A 154 -8.27 12.28 -1.57
CA PHE A 154 -7.05 11.49 -1.58
C PHE A 154 -7.38 10.02 -1.83
N ALA A 155 -8.28 9.44 -1.01
CA ALA A 155 -8.62 8.02 -1.10
C ALA A 155 -9.20 7.62 -2.47
N LEU A 156 -10.00 8.48 -3.09
CA LEU A 156 -10.53 8.26 -4.45
C LEU A 156 -9.45 8.35 -5.53
N ARG A 157 -8.56 9.35 -5.44
CA ARG A 157 -7.52 9.57 -6.46
C ARG A 157 -6.43 8.50 -6.41
N THR A 158 -6.10 7.98 -5.24
CA THR A 158 -5.05 6.96 -5.03
C THR A 158 -5.58 5.52 -5.11
N GLY A 159 -6.91 5.35 -5.18
CA GLY A 159 -7.53 4.04 -5.16
C GLY A 159 -7.41 3.32 -3.80
N LEU A 160 -7.12 4.05 -2.72
CA LEU A 160 -7.08 3.52 -1.34
C LEU A 160 -8.45 3.11 -0.79
N MET A 161 -9.53 3.44 -1.50
CA MET A 161 -10.89 2.96 -1.22
C MET A 161 -11.56 2.44 -2.50
N ASP A 162 -12.45 1.46 -2.35
CA ASP A 162 -13.43 1.11 -3.40
C ASP A 162 -14.71 1.92 -3.16
N PRO A 163 -15.12 2.80 -4.09
CA PRO A 163 -16.34 3.58 -3.97
C PRO A 163 -17.61 2.73 -3.84
N GLY A 164 -17.59 1.50 -4.39
CA GLY A 164 -18.76 0.60 -4.43
C GLY A 164 -18.89 -0.35 -3.24
N ALA A 165 -17.92 -0.37 -2.31
CA ALA A 165 -17.96 -1.29 -1.19
C ALA A 165 -19.02 -0.87 -0.15
N PRO A 166 -19.95 -1.77 0.27
CA PRO A 166 -20.93 -1.44 1.29
C PRO A 166 -20.24 -1.06 2.60
N ALA A 167 -20.85 -0.11 3.34
CA ALA A 167 -20.26 0.54 4.51
C ALA A 167 -20.25 -0.33 5.79
N ASP A 168 -20.65 -1.61 5.70
CA ASP A 168 -20.76 -2.47 6.87
C ASP A 168 -19.41 -3.05 7.31
N GLY A 169 -19.02 -2.68 8.53
CA GLY A 169 -17.83 -3.18 9.23
C GLY A 169 -16.53 -2.47 8.85
N VAL A 170 -15.46 -2.74 9.60
CA VAL A 170 -14.13 -2.18 9.32
C VAL A 170 -13.53 -2.89 8.11
N ARG A 171 -13.33 -2.11 7.06
CA ARG A 171 -12.79 -2.58 5.79
C ARG A 171 -11.67 -1.67 5.36
N PHE A 172 -10.76 -2.26 4.63
CA PHE A 172 -9.82 -1.52 3.82
C PHE A 172 -10.08 -2.06 2.42
N SER A 173 -10.56 -1.24 1.47
CA SER A 173 -10.91 -1.62 0.09
C SER A 173 -9.96 -0.96 -0.92
N LEU A 174 -9.37 -1.68 -1.88
CA LEU A 174 -8.38 -1.11 -2.80
C LEU A 174 -9.04 -1.21 -4.16
N GLY A 175 -9.26 -0.06 -4.78
CA GLY A 175 -9.91 0.05 -6.06
C GLY A 175 -9.25 -0.85 -7.11
N ARG A 176 -10.05 -1.38 -8.04
CA ARG A 176 -9.51 -2.05 -9.24
C ARG A 176 -8.96 -0.97 -10.18
N GLY A 177 -7.64 -0.86 -10.30
CA GLY A 177 -7.01 -0.11 -11.38
C GLY A 177 -7.05 -0.93 -12.68
N ARG A 178 -7.46 -0.30 -13.79
CA ARG A 178 -7.23 -0.81 -15.16
C ARG A 178 -6.02 -0.07 -15.69
N PHE A 179 -4.96 -0.80 -16.05
CA PHE A 179 -3.71 -0.21 -16.55
C PHE A 179 -3.89 0.39 -17.95
N LEU A 180 -3.34 1.59 -18.14
CA LEU A 180 -2.56 1.89 -19.33
C LEU A 180 -1.11 1.84 -18.88
N ARG A 181 -0.36 0.89 -19.45
CA ARG A 181 1.08 0.69 -19.23
C ARG A 181 1.81 1.97 -19.59
N TRP A 182 2.27 2.74 -18.60
CA TRP A 182 3.22 3.83 -18.82
C TRP A 182 4.59 3.21 -19.03
N ARG A 183 4.89 2.87 -20.27
CA ARG A 183 6.25 2.65 -20.76
C ARG A 183 6.25 3.13 -22.19
N ASP A 184 6.74 4.34 -22.39
CA ASP A 184 7.51 4.82 -23.55
C ASP A 184 7.65 6.35 -23.42
N GLU A 185 8.61 6.81 -22.61
CA GLU A 185 9.29 8.11 -22.78
C GLU A 185 10.46 8.19 -21.80
N TYR A 186 11.54 7.47 -22.12
CA TYR A 186 12.93 7.79 -21.75
C TYR A 186 13.87 6.95 -22.62
N GLU A 187 13.87 7.23 -23.92
CA GLU A 187 14.90 6.81 -24.88
C GLU A 187 15.30 8.05 -25.68
N ASP A 188 16.18 8.85 -25.09
CA ASP A 188 17.23 9.66 -25.74
C ASP A 188 17.94 10.38 -24.56
N SER A 189 19.24 10.27 -24.29
CA SER A 189 20.36 10.36 -25.22
C SER A 189 21.69 9.94 -24.57
N VAL A 190 22.63 9.53 -25.44
CA VAL A 190 24.11 9.67 -25.36
C VAL A 190 24.96 8.48 -24.81
N SER A 191 25.38 7.68 -25.79
CA SER A 191 26.76 7.26 -26.14
C SER A 191 27.59 6.32 -25.25
N GLY A 192 28.15 5.31 -25.92
CA GLY A 192 29.27 4.48 -25.51
C GLY A 192 29.18 3.13 -26.23
N ASP A 193 29.41 3.08 -27.54
CA ASP A 193 30.67 2.57 -28.11
C ASP A 193 31.17 1.30 -27.41
N TRP A 194 30.90 0.13 -28.00
CA TRP A 194 31.86 -0.97 -28.12
C TRP A 194 31.50 -1.82 -29.34
N GLY A 195 32.38 -1.79 -30.34
CA GLY A 195 32.28 -2.57 -31.56
C GLY A 195 32.43 -4.09 -31.35
N GLY A 196 31.92 -4.86 -32.31
CA GLY A 196 32.04 -6.32 -32.34
C GLY A 196 31.50 -6.91 -33.64
N MET A 197 32.35 -6.90 -34.66
CA MET A 197 32.18 -7.43 -36.02
C MET A 197 31.76 -8.92 -36.06
N GLY A 198 30.92 -9.30 -37.04
CA GLY A 198 30.74 -10.71 -37.40
C GLY A 198 29.62 -10.99 -38.41
N HIS A 199 29.87 -10.72 -39.69
CA HIS A 199 29.05 -11.15 -40.83
C HIS A 199 28.96 -12.68 -40.96
N GLY A 200 27.85 -13.17 -41.50
CA GLY A 200 27.69 -14.56 -41.93
C GLY A 200 26.34 -14.79 -42.59
N ASP A 201 26.16 -14.28 -43.81
CA ASP A 201 25.04 -14.59 -44.69
C ASP A 201 25.14 -16.03 -45.18
N HIS A 202 24.12 -16.88 -45.00
CA HIS A 202 23.85 -17.99 -45.93
C HIS A 202 22.36 -18.35 -46.00
N SER A 203 21.87 -18.18 -47.22
CA SER A 203 20.65 -18.63 -47.90
C SER A 203 20.16 -20.06 -47.65
N GLY A 204 18.84 -20.22 -47.70
CA GLY A 204 18.20 -21.24 -48.56
C GLY A 204 17.30 -22.27 -47.86
N GLY A 205 16.11 -22.49 -48.42
CA GLY A 205 15.44 -23.80 -48.36
C GLY A 205 13.97 -23.79 -47.97
N CYS A 206 13.11 -23.76 -48.99
CA CYS A 206 11.68 -24.09 -48.93
C CYS A 206 11.42 -25.56 -48.54
N GLY A 207 10.31 -25.82 -47.87
CA GLY A 207 9.78 -27.16 -47.64
C GLY A 207 8.30 -27.13 -47.25
N SER A 208 7.44 -27.41 -48.23
CA SER A 208 5.98 -27.57 -48.11
C SER A 208 5.59 -29.01 -47.77
N GLY A 209 4.42 -29.19 -47.13
CA GLY A 209 3.69 -30.47 -46.98
C GLY A 209 3.02 -30.52 -45.60
N GLY A 210 1.69 -30.48 -45.42
CA GLY A 210 0.65 -31.34 -46.01
C GLY A 210 0.66 -32.68 -45.26
N GLY A 211 -0.39 -33.26 -44.65
CA GLY A 211 -1.82 -32.99 -44.45
C GLY A 211 -2.44 -34.25 -43.79
N GLY A 212 -3.69 -34.16 -43.31
CA GLY A 212 -4.54 -35.32 -42.90
C GLY A 212 -4.17 -35.97 -41.56
N GLY A 213 -5.06 -36.39 -40.66
CA GLY A 213 -6.46 -36.80 -40.82
C GLY A 213 -6.57 -38.33 -40.68
N SER A 214 -7.53 -38.80 -39.85
CA SER A 214 -7.94 -40.20 -39.50
C SER A 214 -7.10 -40.85 -38.38
N ASP A 215 -7.66 -41.52 -37.36
CA ASP A 215 -9.02 -41.90 -36.94
C ASP A 215 -9.10 -41.88 -35.40
#